data_AF-A0A3D5ACN5-F1
#
_entry.id   AF-A0A3D5ACN5-F1
#
_cell.length_a   1.000
_cell.length_b   1.000
_cell.length_c   1.000
_cell.angle_alpha   90.00
_cell.angle_beta   90.00
_cell.angle_gamma   90.00
#
_symmetry.space_group_name_H-M   'P 1'
#
loop_
_entity.id
_entity.type
_entity.pdbx_description
1 polymer ?
#
loop_
_entity_poly.entity_id
_entity_poly.type
_entity_poly.pdbx_seq_one_letter_code
_entity_poly.pdbx_strand_id
1 'polypeptide(L)'
;MRTLLKRAIGATSVCALAAGMVLGANAFTKKDRVELHKVAEEVLQNETWYFTGGSSDDPTDPNLYTQTPPTDGCLAPYQKVCEIQAPNDGSDKPKMDAPINPSSSETVEEQIESAHSSLSSPSGPQTNSTVTAFRSN
;
A
#
# COMPACT_ATOMS: atom_id res chain seq x y z
N MET A 1 41.19 -58.22 -67.57
CA MET A 1 41.25 -58.58 -66.13
C MET A 1 40.17 -57.76 -65.44
N ARG A 2 39.06 -58.38 -65.02
CA ARG A 2 38.80 -58.90 -63.64
C ARG A 2 38.80 -57.76 -62.61
N THR A 3 37.80 -57.51 -61.78
CA THR A 3 36.54 -58.18 -61.44
C THR A 3 35.77 -57.23 -60.50
N LEU A 4 34.43 -57.26 -60.59
CA LEU A 4 33.43 -57.15 -59.51
C LEU A 4 33.86 -56.51 -58.17
N LEU A 5 33.06 -55.59 -57.63
CA LEU A 5 32.25 -55.84 -56.43
C LEU A 5 31.32 -54.66 -56.10
N LYS A 6 30.05 -54.99 -55.82
CA LYS A 6 29.08 -54.14 -55.11
C LYS A 6 29.42 -54.15 -53.61
N ARG A 7 29.04 -53.06 -52.91
CA ARG A 7 28.44 -52.97 -51.55
C ARG A 7 29.18 -52.05 -50.57
N ALA A 8 28.38 -51.10 -50.07
CA ALA A 8 28.22 -50.69 -48.67
C ALA A 8 29.38 -49.96 -47.96
N ILE A 9 29.01 -49.36 -46.82
CA ILE A 9 29.79 -48.54 -45.87
C ILE A 9 29.66 -47.04 -46.23
N GLY A 10 28.86 -46.20 -45.56
CA GLY A 10 28.50 -46.17 -44.15
C GLY A 10 29.51 -45.29 -43.39
N ALA A 11 29.01 -44.26 -42.67
CA ALA A 11 29.77 -43.29 -41.85
C ALA A 11 30.54 -42.23 -42.68
N THR A 12 30.63 -40.94 -42.36
CA THR A 12 30.24 -40.09 -41.23
C THR A 12 30.69 -38.70 -41.64
N SER A 13 29.88 -37.66 -41.44
CA SER A 13 30.31 -36.29 -41.08
C SER A 13 29.17 -35.34 -41.44
N VAL A 14 28.19 -35.25 -40.53
CA VAL A 14 27.30 -34.10 -40.48
C VAL A 14 28.15 -32.97 -39.92
N CYS A 15 28.73 -32.15 -40.79
CA CYS A 15 29.35 -30.89 -40.38
C CYS A 15 28.23 -29.94 -39.95
N ALA A 16 28.10 -29.78 -38.63
CA ALA A 16 27.34 -28.70 -38.02
C ALA A 16 27.94 -27.35 -38.46
N LEU A 17 27.18 -26.59 -39.25
CA LEU A 17 27.38 -25.15 -39.36
C LEU A 17 26.22 -24.47 -38.63
N ALA A 18 26.48 -24.17 -37.36
CA ALA A 18 25.72 -23.19 -36.61
C ALA A 18 25.86 -21.82 -37.29
N ALA A 19 24.78 -21.36 -37.93
CA ALA A 19 24.52 -19.95 -38.17
C ALA A 19 23.23 -19.68 -37.36
N GLY A 20 23.30 -19.00 -36.23
CA GLY A 20 23.75 -17.61 -36.15
C GLY A 20 22.48 -16.80 -35.95
N MET A 21 22.29 -16.34 -34.72
CA MET A 21 21.07 -15.71 -34.20
C MET A 21 20.55 -14.61 -35.13
N VAL A 22 19.27 -14.66 -35.49
CA VAL A 22 18.61 -13.51 -36.11
C VAL A 22 18.31 -12.50 -35.01
N LEU A 23 19.20 -11.51 -34.86
CA LEU A 23 18.93 -10.27 -34.14
C LEU A 23 17.81 -9.54 -34.89
N GLY A 24 16.57 -9.80 -34.49
CA GLY A 24 15.40 -9.04 -34.93
C GLY A 24 15.41 -7.65 -34.28
N ALA A 25 16.16 -6.72 -34.85
CA ALA A 25 16.02 -5.29 -34.59
C ALA A 25 14.77 -4.78 -35.32
N ASN A 26 13.60 -4.94 -34.72
CA ASN A 26 12.44 -4.12 -35.05
C ASN A 26 12.39 -2.97 -34.05
N ALA A 27 13.20 -1.95 -34.34
CA ALA A 27 13.06 -0.65 -33.73
C ALA A 27 11.78 0.00 -34.30
N PHE A 28 10.67 -0.13 -33.58
CA PHE A 28 9.65 0.91 -33.57
C PHE A 28 9.37 1.26 -32.13
N THR A 29 10.04 2.35 -31.73
CA THR A 29 9.67 3.25 -30.66
C THR A 29 8.16 3.48 -30.66
N LYS A 30 7.46 2.72 -29.86
CA LYS A 30 6.32 3.22 -29.14
C LYS A 30 6.51 2.77 -27.71
N LYS A 31 6.99 3.70 -26.88
CA LYS A 31 6.75 3.65 -25.44
C LYS A 31 5.24 3.72 -25.26
N ASP A 32 4.56 2.60 -25.48
CA ASP A 32 3.60 2.17 -24.49
C ASP A 32 4.51 1.81 -23.29
N ARG A 33 4.98 2.77 -22.47
CA ARG A 33 4.14 3.35 -21.43
C ARG A 33 2.81 2.61 -21.44
N VAL A 34 2.88 1.33 -21.04
CA VAL A 34 2.02 0.88 -19.97
C VAL A 34 1.92 2.11 -19.10
N GLU A 35 0.81 2.82 -19.23
CA GLU A 35 0.23 3.52 -18.12
C GLU A 35 0.08 2.39 -17.08
N LEU A 36 1.21 2.09 -16.42
CA LEU A 36 1.33 2.29 -15.01
C LEU A 36 0.54 3.58 -14.84
N HIS A 37 -0.77 3.42 -14.64
CA HIS A 37 -1.44 4.13 -13.60
C HIS A 37 -0.44 4.05 -12.45
N LYS A 38 0.48 5.01 -12.45
CA LYS A 38 0.76 5.77 -11.27
C LYS A 38 -0.64 6.13 -10.77
N VAL A 39 -1.28 5.20 -10.06
CA VAL A 39 -1.30 5.33 -8.62
C VAL A 39 0.17 5.65 -8.28
N ALA A 40 0.70 6.87 -8.37
CA ALA A 40 0.13 8.02 -7.70
C ALA A 40 -0.66 7.44 -6.52
N GLU A 41 0.03 6.68 -5.67
CA GLU A 41 0.55 7.26 -4.45
C GLU A 41 0.48 8.81 -4.53
N GLU A 42 -0.73 9.36 -4.65
CA GLU A 42 -1.22 10.19 -3.58
C GLU A 42 -0.99 9.32 -2.34
N VAL A 43 0.22 9.41 -1.80
CA VAL A 43 0.37 9.53 -0.36
C VAL A 43 -0.52 10.73 -0.07
N LEU A 44 -1.82 10.48 0.06
CA LEU A 44 -2.79 11.50 0.35
C LEU A 44 -2.21 12.15 1.61
N GLN A 45 -1.85 13.43 1.52
CA GLN A 45 -1.10 14.04 2.60
C GLN A 45 -1.92 13.89 3.87
N ASN A 46 -1.34 13.25 4.88
CA ASN A 46 -2.01 13.10 6.15
C ASN A 46 -2.19 14.49 6.75
N GLU A 47 -3.43 14.78 7.10
CA GLU A 47 -3.82 15.95 7.85
C GLU A 47 -4.08 15.53 9.29
N THR A 48 -3.98 16.50 10.21
CA THR A 48 -4.29 16.28 11.62
C THR A 48 -5.77 16.52 11.86
N TRP A 49 -6.43 15.51 12.41
CA TRP A 49 -7.84 15.55 12.73
C TRP A 49 -8.06 15.32 14.21
N TYR A 50 -8.94 16.14 14.79
CA TYR A 50 -9.32 16.07 16.19
C TYR A 50 -10.72 15.48 16.32
N PHE A 51 -10.82 14.39 17.08
CA PHE A 51 -12.11 13.76 17.39
C PHE A 51 -12.95 14.68 18.28
N THR A 52 -14.23 14.84 17.97
CA THR A 52 -15.20 15.73 18.63
C THR A 52 -16.33 14.97 19.33
N GLY A 53 -16.42 13.66 19.12
CA GLY A 53 -17.42 12.80 19.75
C GLY A 53 -17.18 12.51 21.24
N GLY A 54 -18.22 11.99 21.88
CA GLY A 54 -18.25 11.47 23.24
C GLY A 54 -17.65 10.07 23.39
N SER A 55 -17.67 9.53 24.61
CA SER A 55 -17.16 8.17 24.92
C SER A 55 -17.99 7.04 24.33
N SER A 56 -19.26 7.32 24.04
CA SER A 56 -20.22 6.38 23.45
C SER A 56 -20.25 6.44 21.94
N ASP A 57 -19.57 7.43 21.35
CA ASP A 57 -19.63 7.67 19.92
C ASP A 57 -18.53 6.87 19.22
N ASP A 58 -18.78 6.52 17.97
CA ASP A 58 -17.89 5.69 17.18
C ASP A 58 -16.66 6.47 16.73
N PRO A 59 -15.43 6.12 17.18
CA PRO A 59 -14.23 6.81 16.74
C PRO A 59 -13.91 6.61 15.26
N THR A 60 -14.55 5.68 14.56
CA THR A 60 -14.37 5.52 13.10
C THR A 60 -15.33 6.39 12.27
N ASP A 61 -16.28 7.09 12.89
CA ASP A 61 -17.18 7.99 12.15
C ASP A 61 -16.42 9.25 11.68
N PRO A 62 -16.23 9.45 10.36
CA PRO A 62 -15.53 10.62 9.83
C PRO A 62 -16.25 11.94 10.11
N ASN A 63 -17.54 11.92 10.45
CA ASN A 63 -18.30 13.12 10.80
C ASN A 63 -17.97 13.67 12.18
N LEU A 64 -17.29 12.89 13.02
CA LEU A 64 -16.91 13.28 14.36
C LEU A 64 -15.51 13.88 14.42
N TYR A 65 -14.95 14.33 13.30
CA TYR A 65 -13.61 14.91 13.23
C TYR A 65 -13.62 16.34 12.70
N THR A 66 -12.64 17.13 13.16
CA THR A 66 -12.40 18.50 12.67
C THR A 66 -10.89 18.79 12.64
N GLN A 67 -10.46 19.71 11.77
CA GLN A 67 -9.08 20.22 11.78
C GLN A 67 -8.87 21.31 12.85
N THR A 68 -9.94 21.79 13.49
CA THR A 68 -9.82 22.80 14.54
C THR A 68 -9.44 22.13 15.87
N PRO A 69 -8.29 22.43 16.47
CA PRO A 69 -7.91 21.84 17.74
C PRO A 69 -8.91 22.25 18.85
N PRO A 70 -9.29 21.34 19.76
CA PRO A 70 -10.14 21.67 20.89
C PRO A 70 -9.46 22.71 21.79
N THR A 71 -10.23 23.67 22.32
CA THR A 71 -9.74 24.73 23.24
C THR A 71 -9.10 24.18 24.51
N ASP A 72 -9.53 22.98 24.91
CA ASP A 72 -9.15 22.34 26.16
C ASP A 72 -7.96 21.38 25.92
N GLY A 73 -7.52 21.24 24.66
CA GLY A 73 -6.49 20.30 24.23
C GLY A 73 -6.89 18.82 24.32
N CYS A 74 -5.92 17.94 24.04
CA CYS A 74 -5.99 16.49 24.28
C CYS A 74 -5.48 16.12 25.70
N LEU A 75 -5.87 16.84 26.75
CA LEU A 75 -5.22 16.77 28.07
C LEU A 75 -5.74 15.62 28.95
N ALA A 76 -4.79 14.89 29.60
CA ALA A 76 -4.79 13.78 30.64
C ALA A 76 -6.02 13.62 31.58
N PRO A 77 -6.61 12.42 31.95
CA PRO A 77 -6.33 10.94 31.80
C PRO A 77 -7.09 10.01 30.77
N TYR A 78 -6.33 9.18 30.04
CA TYR A 78 -6.63 8.62 28.71
C TYR A 78 -7.83 7.64 28.58
N GLN A 79 -8.88 8.02 27.85
CA GLN A 79 -10.07 7.19 27.62
C GLN A 79 -10.71 7.28 26.22
N LYS A 80 -10.23 8.14 25.30
CA LYS A 80 -10.82 8.28 23.94
C LYS A 80 -9.75 8.63 22.91
N VAL A 81 -9.97 8.31 21.63
CA VAL A 81 -9.13 8.84 20.54
C VAL A 81 -9.22 10.38 20.56
N CYS A 82 -8.09 11.08 20.50
CA CYS A 82 -8.09 12.54 20.39
C CYS A 82 -7.70 13.02 19.01
N GLU A 83 -6.59 12.49 18.53
CA GLU A 83 -5.89 13.00 17.36
C GLU A 83 -5.56 11.82 16.46
N ILE A 84 -5.87 11.99 15.19
CA ILE A 84 -5.50 11.06 14.15
C ILE A 84 -4.77 11.78 13.01
N GLN A 85 -3.87 11.05 12.37
CA GLN A 85 -3.23 11.41 11.11
C GLN A 85 -3.90 10.62 10.00
N ALA A 86 -4.66 11.30 9.16
CA ALA A 86 -5.40 10.66 8.09
C ALA A 86 -5.49 11.58 6.86
N PRO A 87 -5.52 11.00 5.65
CA PRO A 87 -5.86 11.72 4.43
C PRO A 87 -7.19 12.45 4.48
N ASN A 88 -7.36 13.51 3.70
CA ASN A 88 -8.67 14.11 3.44
C ASN A 88 -9.46 13.29 2.40
N ASP A 89 -10.77 13.15 2.57
CA ASP A 89 -11.67 12.47 1.63
C ASP A 89 -12.12 13.35 0.46
N GLY A 90 -11.73 14.62 0.45
CA GLY A 90 -12.14 15.65 -0.51
C GLY A 90 -13.38 16.44 -0.07
N SER A 91 -13.91 16.19 1.13
CA SER A 91 -15.09 16.83 1.72
C SER A 91 -14.83 17.35 3.14
N ASP A 92 -13.57 17.73 3.42
CA ASP A 92 -13.12 18.20 4.74
C ASP A 92 -13.36 17.18 5.86
N LYS A 93 -13.17 15.89 5.55
CA LYS A 93 -13.23 14.79 6.52
C LYS A 93 -12.04 13.85 6.35
N PRO A 94 -11.67 13.10 7.41
CA PRO A 94 -10.68 12.04 7.28
C PRO A 94 -11.22 10.91 6.40
N LYS A 95 -10.37 10.42 5.49
CA LYS A 95 -10.65 9.28 4.63
C LYS A 95 -10.33 7.98 5.37
N MET A 96 -11.36 7.37 5.96
CA MET A 96 -11.22 6.18 6.82
C MET A 96 -10.83 4.90 6.06
N ASP A 97 -11.18 4.80 4.79
CA ASP A 97 -10.84 3.67 3.91
C ASP A 97 -9.43 3.79 3.28
N ALA A 98 -8.70 4.87 3.59
CA ALA A 98 -7.37 5.06 3.04
C ALA A 98 -6.38 4.04 3.63
N PRO A 99 -5.52 3.42 2.79
CA PRO A 99 -4.46 2.55 3.27
C PRO A 99 -3.40 3.36 4.01
N ILE A 100 -2.90 2.83 5.14
CA ILE A 100 -1.88 3.50 5.97
C ILE A 100 -0.54 3.64 5.26
N ASN A 101 -0.18 2.63 4.46
CA ASN A 101 0.99 2.64 3.61
C ASN A 101 0.74 1.74 2.38
N PRO A 102 1.48 1.93 1.28
CA PRO A 102 1.25 1.18 0.03
C PRO A 102 1.55 -0.32 0.13
N SER A 103 2.14 -0.79 1.23
CA SER A 103 2.50 -2.19 1.48
C SER A 103 1.60 -2.89 2.50
N SER A 104 0.69 -2.17 3.16
CA SER A 104 -0.26 -2.72 4.13
C SER A 104 -1.67 -2.73 3.54
N SER A 105 -2.42 -3.79 3.82
CA SER A 105 -3.88 -3.78 3.61
C SER A 105 -4.62 -3.03 4.70
N GLU A 106 -3.90 -2.57 5.73
CA GLU A 106 -4.49 -1.91 6.89
C GLU A 106 -4.98 -0.49 6.54
N THR A 107 -6.18 -0.16 6.99
CA THR A 107 -6.82 1.15 6.76
C THR A 107 -6.69 2.09 7.97
N VAL A 108 -7.01 3.37 7.75
CA VAL A 108 -7.17 4.37 8.81
C VAL A 108 -8.18 3.89 9.86
N GLU A 109 -9.32 3.37 9.41
CA GLU A 109 -10.36 2.79 10.28
C GLU A 109 -9.82 1.67 11.17
N GLU A 110 -9.14 0.68 10.60
CA GLU A 110 -8.62 -0.47 11.34
C GLU A 110 -7.57 -0.06 12.39
N GLN A 111 -6.71 0.91 12.07
CA GLN A 111 -5.78 1.46 13.05
C GLN A 111 -6.49 2.21 14.18
N ILE A 112 -7.58 2.92 13.87
CA ILE A 112 -8.39 3.60 14.89
C ILE A 112 -9.05 2.57 15.82
N GLU A 113 -9.66 1.53 15.28
CA GLU A 113 -10.28 0.45 16.07
C GLU A 113 -9.25 -0.27 16.95
N SER A 114 -8.07 -0.58 16.39
CA SER A 114 -6.97 -1.22 17.11
C SER A 114 -6.51 -0.38 18.30
N ALA A 115 -6.24 0.91 18.07
CA ALA A 115 -5.91 1.87 19.13
C ALA A 115 -7.05 2.01 20.14
N HIS A 116 -8.30 2.08 19.70
CA HIS A 116 -9.46 2.20 20.58
C HIS A 116 -9.62 0.97 21.49
N SER A 117 -9.45 -0.23 20.95
CA SER A 117 -9.53 -1.48 21.73
C SER A 117 -8.48 -1.54 22.85
N SER A 118 -7.32 -0.90 22.65
CA SER A 118 -6.25 -0.84 23.65
C SER A 118 -6.61 -0.03 24.89
N LEU A 119 -7.63 0.83 24.84
CA LEU A 119 -8.11 1.59 26.00
C LEU A 119 -8.61 0.69 27.13
N SER A 120 -9.09 -0.50 26.79
CA SER A 120 -9.53 -1.51 27.76
C SER A 120 -8.42 -2.48 28.17
N SER A 121 -7.20 -2.33 27.62
CA SER A 121 -6.07 -3.21 27.89
C SER A 121 -5.45 -2.92 29.26
N PRO A 122 -5.03 -3.95 30.03
CA PRO A 122 -4.32 -3.75 31.31
C PRO A 122 -2.98 -3.03 31.15
N SER A 123 -2.42 -2.97 29.93
CA SER A 123 -1.20 -2.24 29.60
C SER A 123 -1.42 -0.74 29.33
N GLY A 124 -2.68 -0.28 29.32
CA GLY A 124 -3.07 1.09 29.00
C GLY A 124 -3.13 1.39 27.49
N PRO A 125 -3.61 2.60 27.11
CA PRO A 125 -3.80 2.99 25.72
C PRO A 125 -2.50 2.96 24.92
N GLN A 126 -2.57 2.43 23.71
CA GLN A 126 -1.47 2.31 22.76
C GLN A 126 -1.76 3.13 21.51
N THR A 127 -0.85 4.01 21.14
CA THR A 127 -0.90 4.79 19.90
C THR A 127 -0.35 3.98 18.73
N ASN A 128 -0.56 4.47 17.51
CA ASN A 128 -0.02 3.89 16.29
C ASN A 128 0.30 5.00 15.27
N SER A 129 0.54 4.64 14.00
CA SER A 129 0.84 5.62 12.94
C SER A 129 -0.32 6.56 12.62
N THR A 130 -1.54 6.14 12.93
CA THR A 130 -2.79 6.88 12.67
C THR A 130 -3.21 7.62 13.93
N VAL A 131 -3.48 6.92 15.03
CA VAL A 131 -3.86 7.52 16.31
C VAL A 131 -2.62 7.99 17.05
N THR A 132 -2.40 9.31 17.08
CA THR A 132 -1.22 9.94 17.67
C THR A 132 -1.42 10.36 19.12
N ALA A 133 -2.67 10.57 19.55
CA ALA A 133 -2.99 10.94 20.94
C ALA A 133 -4.36 10.45 21.39
N PHE A 134 -4.48 10.21 22.71
CA PHE A 134 -5.75 9.92 23.38
C PHE A 134 -6.16 11.09 24.28
N ARG A 135 -7.48 11.40 24.27
CA ARG A 135 -8.13 12.32 25.21
C ARG A 135 -8.34 11.62 26.52
N SER A 136 -8.71 12.44 27.46
CA SER A 136 -8.43 12.18 28.81
C SER A 136 -9.42 12.92 29.71
N ASN A 137 -9.79 12.35 30.87
CA ASN A 137 -10.98 12.74 31.65
C ASN A 137 -10.70 13.55 32.93
#